data_AF-A0A0L8V9B2-F1
#
_entry.id   AF-A0A0L8V9B2-F1
#
_cell.length_a   1.000
_cell.length_b   1.000
_cell.length_c   1.000
_cell.angle_alpha   90.00
_cell.angle_beta   90.00
_cell.angle_gamma   90.00
#
_symmetry.space_group_name_H-M   'P 1'
#
loop_
_entity.id
_entity.type
_entity.pdbx_description
1 polymer ?
#
loop_
_entity_poly.entity_id
_entity_poly.type
_entity_poly.pdbx_seq_one_letter_code
_entity_poly.pdbx_strand_id
1 'polypeptide(L)'
;MEMPNPRNLNFVLGAIGNALRSLEELNKTGKIPLINSIVVNKSNHLPGEGIGWFLEAKNFEKLSKNQKKELVNQLLSEIYSYQKWDWVLRQLGLKPLKSKISNEVNSLKKYEKSGESEYHLRFKNYLAMNPQIFGLKENQNGKTEYQFPSADTIDVIFEYKSEIIGVEAKSIISDEKDILRGLFQCVKYKALVEAEQKVNDQIPNCRIVLAIEKKFPKNLLSVKNLLGIEVIDDIKMNKN
;
A
#
# COMPACT_ATOMS: atom_id res chain seq x y z
N MET A 1 5.04 15.35 -17.26
CA MET A 1 5.38 14.38 -18.32
C MET A 1 4.71 13.07 -17.96
N GLU A 2 3.67 12.67 -18.68
CA GLU A 2 3.10 11.33 -18.54
C GLU A 2 3.98 10.34 -19.30
N MET A 3 4.29 9.19 -18.68
CA MET A 3 5.06 8.14 -19.36
C MET A 3 4.13 7.40 -20.34
N PRO A 4 4.39 7.45 -21.65
CA PRO A 4 3.48 6.90 -22.66
C PRO A 4 3.48 5.36 -22.73
N ASN A 5 4.46 4.68 -22.11
CA ASN A 5 4.51 3.22 -22.08
C ASN A 5 5.23 2.72 -20.80
N PRO A 6 4.60 1.89 -19.95
CA PRO A 6 5.24 1.28 -18.78
C PRO A 6 6.48 0.44 -19.11
N ARG A 7 6.62 -0.06 -20.35
CA ARG A 7 7.82 -0.77 -20.81
C ARG A 7 9.07 0.11 -20.88
N ASN A 8 8.91 1.43 -20.94
CA ASN A 8 10.05 2.36 -20.92
C ASN A 8 10.71 2.46 -19.54
N LEU A 9 10.06 1.95 -18.50
CA LEU A 9 10.59 1.97 -17.14
C LEU A 9 11.87 1.14 -17.03
N ASN A 10 12.05 0.10 -17.86
CA ASN A 10 13.26 -0.72 -17.86
C ASN A 10 14.54 0.11 -18.11
N PHE A 11 14.49 1.08 -19.05
CA PHE A 11 15.63 1.97 -19.30
C PHE A 11 15.90 2.91 -18.13
N VAL A 12 14.85 3.46 -17.52
CA VAL A 12 14.97 4.33 -16.34
C VAL A 12 15.56 3.55 -15.16
N LEU A 13 15.07 2.33 -14.91
CA LEU A 13 15.56 1.45 -13.86
C LEU A 13 17.00 1.00 -14.11
N GLY A 14 17.37 0.75 -15.36
CA GLY A 14 18.75 0.46 -15.76
C GLY A 14 19.68 1.66 -15.54
N ALA A 15 19.24 2.87 -15.89
CA ALA A 15 20.00 4.09 -15.63
C ALA A 15 20.24 4.33 -14.13
N ILE A 16 19.23 4.10 -13.29
CA ILE A 16 19.36 4.14 -11.82
C ILE A 16 20.40 3.11 -11.34
N GLY A 17 20.29 1.86 -11.78
CA GLY A 17 21.23 0.81 -11.39
C GLY A 17 22.68 1.13 -11.79
N ASN A 18 22.88 1.65 -13.00
CA ASN A 18 24.21 2.06 -13.48
C ASN A 18 24.76 3.25 -12.68
N ALA A 19 23.93 4.25 -12.38
CA ALA A 19 24.35 5.40 -11.57
C ALA A 19 24.81 4.98 -10.17
N LEU A 20 24.15 4.00 -9.55
CA LEU A 20 24.56 3.46 -8.25
C LEU A 20 25.90 2.72 -8.34
N ARG A 21 26.12 1.88 -9.36
CA ARG A 21 27.43 1.24 -9.58
C ARG A 21 28.55 2.24 -9.80
N SER A 22 28.33 3.24 -10.65
CA SER A 22 29.34 4.30 -10.86
C SER A 22 29.65 5.02 -9.55
N LEU A 23 28.64 5.20 -8.68
CA LEU A 23 28.84 5.80 -7.37
C LEU A 23 29.68 4.92 -6.44
N GLU A 24 29.45 3.60 -6.44
CA GLU A 24 30.27 2.61 -5.72
C GLU A 24 31.73 2.66 -6.16
N GLU A 25 31.96 2.64 -7.47
CA GLU A 25 33.29 2.66 -8.09
C GLU A 25 34.06 3.95 -7.76
N LEU A 26 33.41 5.10 -7.91
CA LEU A 26 34.01 6.41 -7.68
C LEU A 26 34.39 6.64 -6.21
N ASN A 27 33.58 6.13 -5.28
CA ASN A 27 33.74 6.45 -3.85
C ASN A 27 34.29 5.30 -3.00
N LYS A 28 34.49 4.10 -3.58
CA LYS A 28 34.96 2.90 -2.88
C LYS A 28 34.14 2.56 -1.62
N THR A 29 32.83 2.81 -1.64
CA THR A 29 31.96 2.78 -0.45
C THR A 29 31.39 1.43 -0.06
N GLY A 30 31.81 0.36 -0.74
CA GLY A 30 31.17 -0.94 -0.68
C GLY A 30 29.84 -0.96 -1.44
N LYS A 31 29.22 -2.15 -1.53
CA LYS A 31 28.01 -2.40 -2.31
C LYS A 31 26.83 -1.56 -1.82
N ILE A 32 26.21 -0.83 -2.74
CA ILE A 32 24.93 -0.16 -2.60
C ILE A 32 23.85 -1.15 -3.09
N PRO A 33 22.81 -1.42 -2.29
CA PRO A 33 21.75 -2.33 -2.72
C PRO A 33 21.03 -1.83 -3.97
N LEU A 34 20.60 -2.78 -4.81
CA LEU A 34 19.93 -2.53 -6.08
C LEU A 34 18.50 -2.05 -5.88
N ILE A 35 18.31 -0.78 -5.50
CA ILE A 35 17.01 -0.19 -5.17
C ILE A 35 15.99 -0.28 -6.31
N ASN A 36 16.46 -0.36 -7.56
CA ASN A 36 15.62 -0.60 -8.74
C ASN A 36 14.90 -1.96 -8.70
N SER A 37 15.33 -2.90 -7.83
CA SER A 37 14.66 -4.18 -7.59
C SER A 37 13.33 -4.06 -6.82
N ILE A 38 13.03 -2.89 -6.22
CA ILE A 38 11.72 -2.64 -5.58
C ILE A 38 10.60 -2.67 -6.63
N VAL A 39 10.90 -2.29 -7.89
CA VAL A 39 9.91 -2.24 -8.95
C VAL A 39 9.70 -3.64 -9.52
N VAL A 40 8.57 -4.25 -9.15
CA VAL A 40 8.19 -5.61 -9.55
C VAL A 40 6.90 -5.62 -10.36
N ASN A 41 6.74 -6.65 -11.17
CA ASN A 41 5.48 -6.89 -11.89
C ASN A 41 4.39 -7.35 -10.91
N LYS A 42 3.20 -6.75 -11.04
CA LYS A 42 2.06 -7.02 -10.14
C LYS A 42 1.60 -8.49 -10.13
N SER A 43 1.70 -9.22 -11.23
CA SER A 43 1.17 -10.58 -11.33
C SER A 43 2.10 -11.65 -10.76
N ASN A 44 3.42 -11.46 -10.88
CA ASN A 44 4.40 -12.46 -10.47
C ASN A 44 5.30 -12.01 -9.30
N HIS A 45 5.24 -10.73 -8.92
CA HIS A 45 6.05 -10.09 -7.90
C HIS A 45 7.56 -10.22 -8.12
N LEU A 46 7.99 -10.29 -9.37
CA LEU A 46 9.39 -10.33 -9.78
C LEU A 46 9.79 -9.03 -10.49
N PRO A 47 11.06 -8.59 -10.37
CA PRO A 47 11.58 -7.48 -11.14
C PRO A 47 11.51 -7.74 -12.65
N GLY A 48 11.50 -6.66 -13.42
CA GLY A 48 11.49 -6.72 -14.88
C GLY A 48 12.76 -7.33 -15.48
N GLU A 49 12.70 -7.60 -16.78
CA GLU A 49 13.85 -8.03 -17.58
C GLU A 49 15.00 -7.02 -17.46
N GLY A 50 16.23 -7.53 -17.30
CA GLY A 50 17.44 -6.72 -17.13
C GLY A 50 18.01 -6.65 -15.71
N ILE A 51 17.25 -7.04 -14.67
CA ILE A 51 17.80 -7.07 -13.29
C ILE A 51 18.97 -8.05 -13.14
N GLY A 52 18.97 -9.12 -13.94
CA GLY A 52 20.05 -10.12 -13.95
C GLY A 52 21.41 -9.54 -14.31
N TRP A 53 21.46 -8.45 -15.12
CA TRP A 53 22.69 -7.72 -15.40
C TRP A 53 23.31 -7.11 -14.15
N PHE A 54 22.47 -6.68 -13.21
CA PHE A 54 22.88 -6.02 -11.98
C PHE A 54 23.33 -6.97 -10.88
N LEU A 55 22.73 -8.16 -10.83
CA LEU A 55 22.94 -9.13 -9.76
C LEU A 55 24.26 -9.88 -9.87
N GLU A 56 25.03 -9.70 -10.95
CA GLU A 56 26.20 -10.53 -11.35
C GLU A 56 25.90 -12.04 -11.44
N ALA A 57 24.67 -12.43 -11.12
CA ALA A 57 24.13 -13.74 -11.30
C ALA A 57 23.71 -13.87 -12.77
N LYS A 58 24.66 -14.31 -13.62
CA LYS A 58 24.38 -14.95 -14.92
C LYS A 58 23.32 -16.07 -14.85
N ASN A 59 22.91 -16.45 -13.64
CA ASN A 59 21.93 -17.48 -13.34
C ASN A 59 20.54 -16.95 -12.98
N PHE A 60 20.27 -15.64 -12.87
CA PHE A 60 18.92 -15.16 -12.48
C PHE A 60 17.82 -15.73 -13.38
N GLU A 61 18.03 -15.73 -14.69
CA GLU A 61 17.07 -16.30 -15.65
C GLU A 61 16.86 -17.81 -15.44
N LYS A 62 17.93 -18.53 -15.08
CA LYS A 62 17.96 -19.98 -14.82
C LYS A 62 17.36 -20.37 -13.48
N LEU A 63 17.14 -19.43 -12.56
CA LEU A 63 16.49 -19.70 -11.28
C LEU A 63 15.02 -20.07 -11.47
N SER A 64 14.57 -21.05 -10.69
CA SER A 64 13.15 -21.37 -10.56
C SER A 64 12.37 -20.17 -10.00
N LYS A 65 11.04 -20.19 -10.16
CA LYS A 65 10.17 -19.11 -9.66
C LYS A 65 10.32 -18.89 -8.14
N ASN A 66 10.52 -19.95 -7.37
CA ASN A 66 10.72 -19.86 -5.92
C ASN A 66 12.08 -19.25 -5.56
N GLN A 67 13.15 -19.70 -6.21
CA GLN A 67 14.49 -19.13 -6.02
C GLN A 67 14.54 -17.65 -6.41
N LYS A 68 13.83 -17.25 -7.47
CA LYS A 68 13.69 -15.83 -7.86
C LYS A 68 13.01 -15.02 -6.76
N LYS A 69 11.95 -15.55 -6.14
CA LYS A 69 11.27 -14.87 -5.02
C LYS A 69 12.15 -14.75 -3.79
N GLU A 70 12.86 -15.80 -3.41
CA GLU A 70 13.80 -15.78 -2.27
C GLU A 70 14.89 -14.73 -2.47
N LEU A 71 15.49 -14.69 -3.67
CA LEU A 71 16.49 -13.68 -4.01
C LEU A 71 15.91 -12.27 -3.96
N VAL A 72 14.70 -12.06 -4.46
CA VAL A 72 14.02 -10.75 -4.38
C VAL A 72 13.80 -10.35 -2.93
N ASN A 73 13.37 -11.27 -2.06
CA ASN A 73 13.20 -10.99 -0.63
C ASN A 73 14.53 -10.61 0.04
N GLN A 74 15.63 -11.28 -0.33
CA GLN A 74 16.97 -10.92 0.14
C GLN A 74 17.37 -9.51 -0.30
N LEU A 75 17.17 -9.18 -1.58
CA LEU A 75 17.45 -7.83 -2.11
C LEU A 75 16.63 -6.76 -1.38
N LEU A 76 15.33 -7.01 -1.17
CA LEU A 76 14.47 -6.09 -0.42
C LEU A 76 14.97 -5.91 1.02
N SER A 77 15.38 -6.98 1.68
CA SER A 77 15.98 -6.91 3.02
C SER A 77 17.25 -6.07 3.05
N GLU A 78 18.16 -6.25 2.07
CA GLU A 78 19.36 -5.41 1.92
C GLU A 78 19.00 -3.93 1.73
N ILE A 79 18.02 -3.65 0.86
CA ILE A 79 17.59 -2.29 0.56
C ILE A 79 17.00 -1.61 1.80
N TYR A 80 16.12 -2.29 2.54
CA TYR A 80 15.46 -1.72 3.72
C TYR A 80 16.39 -1.58 4.91
N SER A 81 17.44 -2.40 5.02
CA SER A 81 18.42 -2.33 6.11
C SER A 81 19.59 -1.38 5.83
N TYR A 82 19.74 -0.89 4.59
CA TYR A 82 20.87 -0.05 4.20
C TYR A 82 20.81 1.36 4.80
N GLN A 83 21.71 1.62 5.73
CA GLN A 83 21.72 2.85 6.53
C GLN A 83 22.28 4.08 5.79
N LYS A 84 22.90 3.90 4.61
CA LYS A 84 23.62 4.97 3.90
C LYS A 84 22.80 5.62 2.78
N TRP A 85 21.48 5.46 2.73
CA TRP A 85 20.63 6.09 1.71
C TRP A 85 20.77 7.62 1.67
N ASP A 86 20.87 8.28 2.83
CA ASP A 86 21.10 9.73 2.88
C ASP A 86 22.45 10.13 2.28
N TRP A 87 23.48 9.29 2.40
CA TRP A 87 24.76 9.52 1.75
C TRP A 87 24.63 9.39 0.23
N VAL A 88 23.94 8.36 -0.26
CA VAL A 88 23.67 8.17 -1.71
C VAL A 88 22.97 9.40 -2.28
N LEU A 89 21.92 9.89 -1.60
CA LEU A 89 21.20 11.11 -2.02
C LEU A 89 22.12 12.33 -2.12
N ARG A 90 22.97 12.56 -1.12
CA ARG A 90 23.94 13.67 -1.14
C ARG A 90 24.90 13.58 -2.32
N GLN A 91 25.44 12.40 -2.60
CA GLN A 91 26.37 12.23 -3.72
C GLN A 91 25.71 12.45 -5.08
N LEU A 92 24.44 12.07 -5.22
CA LEU A 92 23.66 12.31 -6.45
C LEU A 92 23.12 13.75 -6.55
N GLY A 93 23.41 14.62 -5.57
CA GLY A 93 22.86 15.97 -5.52
C GLY A 93 21.34 16.00 -5.29
N LEU A 94 20.76 14.90 -4.84
CA LEU A 94 19.33 14.74 -4.61
C LEU A 94 18.96 15.18 -3.19
N LYS A 95 17.82 15.85 -3.05
CA LYS A 95 17.25 16.19 -1.75
C LYS A 95 16.33 15.06 -1.30
N PRO A 96 16.43 14.60 -0.03
CA PRO A 96 15.45 13.69 0.53
C PRO A 96 14.04 14.24 0.34
N LEU A 97 13.11 13.36 -0.03
CA LEU A 97 11.70 13.71 -0.06
C LEU A 97 11.23 13.99 1.37
N LYS A 98 11.18 15.27 1.74
CA LYS A 98 10.48 15.70 2.95
C LYS A 98 9.00 15.62 2.66
N SER A 99 8.34 14.59 3.19
CA SER A 99 6.88 14.57 3.13
C SER A 99 6.35 15.76 3.93
N LYS A 100 5.50 16.60 3.31
CA LYS A 100 4.78 17.67 4.03
C LYS A 100 3.69 17.11 4.97
N ILE A 101 3.57 15.78 5.01
CA ILE A 101 2.55 15.01 5.72
C ILE A 101 2.66 15.22 7.24
N SER A 102 3.84 15.51 7.79
CA SER A 102 4.02 15.65 9.25
C SER A 102 3.12 16.73 9.86
N ASN A 103 2.93 17.86 9.18
CA ASN A 103 2.05 18.94 9.63
C ASN A 103 0.57 18.54 9.53
N GLU A 104 0.18 17.86 8.45
CA GLU A 104 -1.18 17.35 8.25
C GLU A 104 -1.54 16.28 9.30
N VAL A 105 -0.62 15.35 9.58
CA VAL A 105 -0.79 14.29 10.60
C VAL A 105 -0.88 14.88 12.00
N ASN A 106 -0.06 15.88 12.33
CA ASN A 106 -0.16 16.55 13.63
C ASN A 106 -1.52 17.25 13.81
N SER A 107 -2.14 17.72 12.73
CA SER A 107 -3.47 18.33 12.78
C SER A 107 -4.60 17.33 13.09
N LEU A 108 -4.36 16.03 12.92
CA LEU A 108 -5.35 14.97 13.25
C LEU A 108 -5.49 14.72 14.75
N LYS A 109 -4.50 15.12 15.57
CA LYS A 109 -4.49 14.84 17.02
C LYS A 109 -5.54 15.61 17.80
N LYS A 110 -6.07 16.70 17.24
CA LYS A 110 -7.18 17.48 17.80
C LYS A 110 -8.47 17.06 17.11
N TYR A 111 -9.02 15.92 17.52
CA TYR A 111 -10.30 15.45 17.03
C TYR A 111 -11.19 15.03 18.20
N GLU A 112 -12.37 15.64 18.28
CA GLU A 112 -13.45 15.18 19.14
C GLU A 112 -14.29 14.18 18.35
N LYS A 113 -14.58 13.01 18.95
CA LYS A 113 -15.51 12.05 18.36
C LYS A 113 -16.89 12.71 18.31
N SER A 114 -17.30 13.14 17.11
CA SER A 114 -18.70 13.44 16.82
C SER A 114 -19.44 12.12 16.56
N GLY A 115 -20.72 12.07 16.93
CA GLY A 115 -21.56 10.90 16.69
C GLY A 115 -21.66 10.54 15.21
N GLU A 116 -22.00 9.28 14.93
CA GLU A 116 -22.16 8.80 13.56
C GLU A 116 -23.27 9.58 12.83
N SER A 117 -22.97 10.10 11.64
CA SER A 117 -23.96 10.81 10.82
C SER A 117 -24.85 9.84 10.03
N GLU A 118 -26.08 10.27 9.69
CA GLU A 118 -26.98 9.50 8.82
C GLU A 118 -26.35 9.18 7.44
N TYR A 119 -25.51 10.09 6.92
CA TYR A 119 -24.76 9.88 5.68
C TYR A 119 -23.76 8.72 5.80
N HIS A 120 -23.02 8.66 6.91
CA HIS A 120 -22.07 7.57 7.17
C HIS A 120 -22.81 6.24 7.35
N LEU A 121 -23.88 6.22 8.13
CA LEU A 121 -24.70 5.03 8.35
C LEU A 121 -25.28 4.48 7.04
N ARG A 122 -25.87 5.35 6.20
CA ARG A 122 -26.43 4.96 4.90
C ARG A 122 -25.35 4.41 3.98
N PHE A 123 -24.20 5.07 3.91
CA PHE A 123 -23.11 4.66 3.03
C PHE A 123 -22.51 3.32 3.50
N LYS A 124 -22.27 3.15 4.80
CA LYS A 124 -21.82 1.90 5.42
C LYS A 124 -22.75 0.72 5.10
N ASN A 125 -24.05 0.89 5.30
CA ASN A 125 -25.04 -0.14 4.99
C ASN A 125 -25.07 -0.46 3.49
N TYR A 126 -24.97 0.55 2.64
CA TYR A 126 -24.86 0.35 1.19
C TYR A 126 -23.64 -0.50 0.83
N LEU A 127 -22.46 -0.20 1.39
CA LEU A 127 -21.24 -0.97 1.12
C LEU A 127 -21.39 -2.43 1.54
N ALA A 128 -21.97 -2.69 2.70
CA ALA A 128 -22.21 -4.05 3.20
C ALA A 128 -23.14 -4.87 2.30
N MET A 129 -24.12 -4.23 1.64
CA MET A 129 -25.05 -4.86 0.71
C MET A 129 -24.57 -4.92 -0.75
N ASN A 130 -23.41 -4.33 -1.06
CA ASN A 130 -22.86 -4.28 -2.43
C ASN A 130 -21.45 -4.89 -2.51
N PRO A 131 -21.29 -6.19 -2.18
CA PRO A 131 -20.01 -6.91 -2.17
C PRO A 131 -19.22 -6.87 -3.49
N GLN A 132 -19.91 -6.71 -4.63
CA GLN A 132 -19.33 -6.60 -5.96
C GLN A 132 -18.37 -5.41 -6.12
N ILE A 133 -18.55 -4.34 -5.33
CA ILE A 133 -17.61 -3.20 -5.26
C ILE A 133 -16.22 -3.69 -4.86
N PHE A 134 -16.16 -4.75 -4.04
CA PHE A 134 -14.94 -5.34 -3.52
C PHE A 134 -14.56 -6.63 -4.27
N GLY A 135 -15.13 -6.91 -5.44
CA GLY A 135 -14.81 -8.10 -6.23
C GLY A 135 -15.38 -9.41 -5.68
N LEU A 136 -16.36 -9.33 -4.77
CA LEU A 136 -17.11 -10.47 -4.26
C LEU A 136 -18.42 -10.66 -5.05
N LYS A 137 -19.09 -11.80 -4.87
CA LYS A 137 -20.40 -12.08 -5.49
C LYS A 137 -21.53 -11.36 -4.73
N GLU A 138 -22.63 -11.04 -5.41
CA GLU A 138 -23.78 -10.32 -4.87
C GLU A 138 -24.40 -10.93 -3.61
N ASN A 139 -24.30 -12.25 -3.43
CA ASN A 139 -24.86 -12.95 -2.28
C ASN A 139 -23.93 -12.98 -1.04
N GLN A 140 -22.82 -12.25 -1.06
CA GLN A 140 -21.78 -12.28 -0.03
C GLN A 140 -21.78 -11.00 0.79
N ASN A 141 -22.92 -10.68 1.40
CA ASN A 141 -23.10 -9.44 2.17
C ASN A 141 -22.11 -9.36 3.37
N GLY A 142 -21.69 -8.14 3.67
CA GLY A 142 -20.78 -7.84 4.77
C GLY A 142 -21.52 -7.66 6.11
N LYS A 143 -20.79 -7.84 7.20
CA LYS A 143 -21.24 -7.48 8.55
C LYS A 143 -20.81 -6.03 8.82
N THR A 144 -21.75 -5.20 9.26
CA THR A 144 -21.44 -3.82 9.68
C THR A 144 -21.03 -3.77 11.14
N GLU A 145 -20.24 -2.76 11.53
CA GLU A 145 -19.84 -2.51 12.92
C GLU A 145 -19.18 -3.73 13.59
N TYR A 146 -18.21 -4.33 12.90
CA TYR A 146 -17.48 -5.48 13.45
C TYR A 146 -16.50 -5.00 14.54
N GLN A 147 -16.71 -5.46 15.77
CA GLN A 147 -15.87 -5.13 16.92
C GLN A 147 -14.75 -6.14 17.10
N PHE A 148 -13.50 -5.65 17.12
CA PHE A 148 -12.30 -6.44 17.41
C PHE A 148 -12.11 -6.63 18.93
N PRO A 149 -11.28 -7.60 19.38
CA PRO A 149 -10.84 -7.74 20.77
C PRO A 149 -10.18 -6.50 21.37
N SER A 150 -9.66 -5.58 20.56
CA SER A 150 -9.17 -4.27 21.02
C SER A 150 -10.29 -3.30 21.41
N ALA A 151 -11.55 -3.71 21.26
CA ALA A 151 -12.78 -2.92 21.37
C ALA A 151 -12.94 -1.82 20.30
N ASP A 152 -12.03 -1.73 19.33
CA ASP A 152 -12.23 -0.92 18.13
C ASP A 152 -13.25 -1.58 17.20
N THR A 153 -13.92 -0.76 16.40
CA THR A 153 -14.92 -1.21 15.43
C THR A 153 -14.54 -0.78 14.03
N ILE A 154 -14.61 -1.69 13.06
CA ILE A 154 -14.52 -1.37 11.62
C ILE A 154 -15.93 -1.27 11.03
N ASP A 155 -16.11 -0.38 10.05
CA ASP A 155 -17.41 -0.08 9.46
C ASP A 155 -18.05 -1.31 8.80
N VAL A 156 -17.30 -2.04 7.95
CA VAL A 156 -17.79 -3.27 7.31
C VAL A 156 -16.68 -4.32 7.23
N ILE A 157 -17.04 -5.59 7.41
CA ILE A 157 -16.15 -6.73 7.18
C ILE A 157 -16.85 -7.80 6.34
N PHE A 158 -16.11 -8.40 5.42
CA PHE A 158 -16.51 -9.56 4.64
C PHE A 158 -15.58 -10.72 4.98
N GLU A 159 -16.17 -11.85 5.37
CA GLU A 159 -15.45 -13.10 5.59
C GLU A 159 -15.76 -14.03 4.42
N TYR A 160 -14.78 -14.28 3.55
CA TYR A 160 -14.96 -15.21 2.43
C TYR A 160 -13.84 -16.25 2.36
N LYS A 161 -14.19 -17.51 2.63
CA LYS A 161 -13.22 -18.61 2.76
C LYS A 161 -12.14 -18.23 3.77
N SER A 162 -10.89 -18.15 3.35
CA SER A 162 -9.74 -17.74 4.16
C SER A 162 -9.37 -16.27 3.96
N GLU A 163 -10.08 -15.50 3.12
CA GLU A 163 -9.82 -14.07 2.90
C GLU A 163 -10.78 -13.22 3.73
N ILE A 164 -10.22 -12.24 4.45
CA ILE A 164 -10.99 -11.21 5.14
C ILE A 164 -10.81 -9.88 4.40
N ILE A 165 -11.92 -9.25 4.02
CA ILE A 165 -11.92 -7.91 3.43
C ILE A 165 -12.57 -6.96 4.42
N GLY A 166 -11.78 -6.07 5.01
CA GLY A 166 -12.29 -5.00 5.85
C GLY A 166 -12.46 -3.71 5.06
N VAL A 167 -13.45 -2.90 5.43
CA VAL A 167 -13.75 -1.63 4.77
C VAL A 167 -13.93 -0.54 5.81
N GLU A 168 -13.18 0.55 5.65
CA GLU A 168 -13.43 1.83 6.32
C GLU A 168 -14.20 2.71 5.33
N ALA A 169 -15.34 3.25 5.76
CA ALA A 169 -16.20 4.10 4.95
C ALA A 169 -15.93 5.58 5.18
N LYS A 170 -15.98 6.39 4.12
CA LYS A 170 -16.00 7.85 4.20
C LYS A 170 -17.09 8.38 3.28
N SER A 171 -18.16 8.89 3.90
CA SER A 171 -19.34 9.38 3.18
C SER A 171 -19.08 10.69 2.44
N ILE A 172 -20.10 11.18 1.72
CA ILE A 172 -20.04 12.43 0.95
C ILE A 172 -19.62 13.65 1.80
N ILE A 173 -19.90 13.64 3.10
CA ILE A 173 -19.60 14.76 4.02
C ILE A 173 -18.19 14.68 4.63
N SER A 174 -17.46 13.56 4.47
CA SER A 174 -16.12 13.39 5.04
C SER A 174 -15.16 14.41 4.44
N ASP A 175 -14.50 15.23 5.26
CA ASP A 175 -13.49 16.20 4.80
C ASP A 175 -12.13 15.52 4.53
N GLU A 176 -11.13 16.28 4.08
CA GLU A 176 -9.80 15.73 3.81
C GLU A 176 -9.11 15.18 5.07
N LYS A 177 -9.39 15.77 6.25
CA LYS A 177 -8.81 15.30 7.52
C LYS A 177 -9.41 13.97 7.95
N ASP A 178 -10.72 13.79 7.76
CA ASP A 178 -11.42 12.54 8.01
C ASP A 178 -10.98 11.44 7.04
N ILE A 179 -10.78 11.76 5.76
CA ILE A 179 -10.20 10.81 4.78
C ILE A 179 -8.77 10.43 5.17
N LEU A 180 -7.94 11.41 5.54
CA LEU A 180 -6.58 11.16 6.01
C LEU A 180 -6.58 10.27 7.25
N ARG A 181 -7.50 10.49 8.20
CA ARG A 181 -7.70 9.61 9.36
C ARG A 181 -8.11 8.20 8.92
N GLY A 182 -9.01 8.09 7.95
CA GLY A 182 -9.42 6.83 7.33
C GLY A 182 -8.23 6.00 6.83
N LEU A 183 -7.23 6.63 6.20
CA LEU A 183 -6.01 5.93 5.78
C LEU A 183 -5.26 5.28 6.96
N PHE A 184 -5.13 5.99 8.09
CA PHE A 184 -4.49 5.44 9.30
C PHE A 184 -5.38 4.39 9.99
N GLN A 185 -6.69 4.57 9.95
CA GLN A 185 -7.65 3.57 10.43
C GLN A 185 -7.50 2.27 9.64
N CYS A 186 -7.34 2.32 8.30
CA CYS A 186 -7.08 1.13 7.50
C CYS A 186 -5.80 0.38 7.91
N VAL A 187 -4.71 1.11 8.24
CA VAL A 187 -3.48 0.50 8.77
C VAL A 187 -3.77 -0.22 10.10
N LYS A 188 -4.47 0.45 11.01
CA LYS A 188 -4.86 -0.12 12.31
C LYS A 188 -5.68 -1.39 12.13
N TYR A 189 -6.73 -1.34 11.32
CA TYR A 189 -7.64 -2.48 11.14
C TYR A 189 -6.97 -3.64 10.42
N LYS A 190 -6.03 -3.39 9.52
CA LYS A 190 -5.26 -4.47 8.91
C LYS A 190 -4.48 -5.25 9.97
N ALA A 191 -3.79 -4.53 10.86
CA ALA A 191 -3.05 -5.17 11.95
C ALA A 191 -3.97 -5.96 12.90
N LEU A 192 -5.17 -5.45 13.18
CA LEU A 192 -6.15 -6.14 14.04
C LEU A 192 -6.69 -7.42 13.39
N VAL A 193 -7.07 -7.36 12.10
CA VAL A 193 -7.52 -8.55 11.36
C VAL A 193 -6.40 -9.61 11.28
N GLU A 194 -5.18 -9.20 10.95
CA GLU A 194 -4.04 -10.14 10.89
C GLU A 194 -3.75 -10.76 12.27
N ALA A 195 -3.94 -10.01 13.36
CA ALA A 195 -3.75 -10.51 14.72
C ALA A 195 -4.83 -11.54 15.09
N GLU A 196 -6.11 -11.27 14.80
CA GLU A 196 -7.19 -12.23 15.02
C GLU A 196 -7.00 -13.51 14.21
N GLN A 197 -6.61 -13.41 12.93
CA GLN A 197 -6.32 -14.58 12.10
C GLN A 197 -5.22 -15.44 12.76
N LYS A 198 -4.14 -14.82 13.25
CA LYS A 198 -3.07 -15.54 13.96
C LYS A 198 -3.54 -16.21 15.25
N VAL A 199 -4.35 -15.52 16.06
CA VAL A 199 -4.91 -16.08 17.30
C VAL A 199 -5.81 -17.28 17.03
N ASN A 200 -6.46 -17.29 15.86
CA ASN A 200 -7.30 -18.40 15.40
C ASN A 200 -6.53 -19.45 14.56
N ASP A 201 -5.20 -19.50 14.65
CA ASP A 201 -4.33 -20.42 13.92
C ASP A 201 -4.47 -20.36 12.37
N GLN A 202 -4.86 -19.19 11.85
CA GLN A 202 -4.98 -18.94 10.42
C GLN A 202 -3.74 -18.21 9.90
N ILE A 203 -3.32 -18.54 8.67
CA ILE A 203 -2.33 -17.74 7.94
C ILE A 203 -2.99 -16.41 7.57
N PRO A 204 -2.39 -15.25 7.92
CA PRO A 204 -2.96 -13.96 7.58
C PRO A 204 -3.21 -13.83 6.08
N ASN A 205 -4.46 -13.53 5.74
CA ASN A 205 -4.91 -13.33 4.38
C ASN A 205 -6.07 -12.33 4.43
N CYS A 206 -5.71 -11.05 4.39
CA CYS A 206 -6.67 -9.98 4.45
C CYS A 206 -6.22 -8.75 3.67
N ARG A 207 -7.19 -7.93 3.28
CA ARG A 207 -6.95 -6.57 2.79
C ARG A 207 -7.97 -5.63 3.41
N ILE A 208 -7.54 -4.38 3.60
CA ILE A 208 -8.40 -3.31 4.09
C ILE A 208 -8.51 -2.24 3.02
N VAL A 209 -9.74 -1.84 2.73
CA VAL A 209 -10.08 -0.85 1.71
C VAL A 209 -10.64 0.39 2.38
N LEU A 210 -10.18 1.56 1.95
CA LEU A 210 -10.86 2.83 2.22
C LEU A 210 -11.88 3.07 1.11
N ALA A 211 -13.17 2.96 1.43
CA ALA A 211 -14.27 3.20 0.50
C ALA A 211 -14.79 4.63 0.66
N ILE A 212 -14.91 5.38 -0.44
CA ILE A 212 -15.25 6.81 -0.40
C ILE A 212 -16.38 7.11 -1.38
N GLU A 213 -17.43 7.78 -0.91
CA GLU A 213 -18.59 8.17 -1.73
C GLU A 213 -18.24 9.27 -2.74
N LYS A 214 -17.25 10.11 -2.40
CA LYS A 214 -16.67 11.14 -3.28
C LYS A 214 -15.32 10.73 -3.86
N LYS A 215 -14.82 11.55 -4.78
CA LYS A 215 -13.48 11.41 -5.34
C LYS A 215 -12.38 11.60 -4.28
N PHE A 216 -11.35 10.77 -4.35
CA PHE A 216 -10.21 10.82 -3.45
C PHE A 216 -9.38 12.10 -3.65
N PRO A 217 -9.01 12.83 -2.58
CA PRO A 217 -8.21 14.04 -2.68
C PRO A 217 -6.80 13.78 -3.24
N LYS A 218 -6.41 14.51 -4.29
CA LYS A 218 -5.11 14.30 -4.97
C LYS A 218 -3.91 14.58 -4.08
N ASN A 219 -4.03 15.52 -3.14
CA ASN A 219 -2.98 15.85 -2.16
C ASN A 219 -2.66 14.67 -1.23
N LEU A 220 -3.60 13.74 -1.01
CA LEU A 220 -3.42 12.56 -0.16
C LEU A 220 -2.84 11.35 -0.90
N LEU A 221 -2.59 11.44 -2.22
CA LEU A 221 -2.07 10.33 -3.02
C LEU A 221 -0.70 9.83 -2.54
N SER A 222 0.17 10.74 -2.12
CA SER A 222 1.47 10.37 -1.55
C SER A 222 1.32 9.59 -0.24
N VAL A 223 0.36 9.96 0.61
CA VAL A 223 0.08 9.25 1.87
C VAL A 223 -0.48 7.86 1.59
N LYS A 224 -1.49 7.76 0.71
CA LYS A 224 -2.08 6.49 0.27
C LYS A 224 -1.01 5.51 -0.19
N ASN A 225 -0.11 5.97 -1.08
CA ASN A 225 0.94 5.13 -1.65
C ASN A 225 1.99 4.75 -0.60
N LEU A 226 2.36 5.68 0.29
CA LEU A 226 3.32 5.41 1.37
C LEU A 226 2.79 4.37 2.36
N LEU A 227 1.49 4.43 2.70
CA LEU A 227 0.86 3.49 3.63
C LEU A 227 0.41 2.18 2.95
N GLY A 228 0.46 2.10 1.62
CA GLY A 228 0.04 0.93 0.86
C GLY A 228 -1.45 0.61 0.98
N ILE A 229 -2.31 1.62 1.13
CA ILE A 229 -3.75 1.45 1.34
C ILE A 229 -4.50 1.39 0.01
N GLU A 230 -5.37 0.39 -0.14
CA GLU A 230 -6.32 0.30 -1.24
C GLU A 230 -7.44 1.34 -1.03
N VAL A 231 -7.75 2.11 -2.06
CA VAL A 231 -8.82 3.11 -2.03
C VAL A 231 -9.72 2.90 -3.23
N ILE A 232 -11.03 2.80 -2.98
CA ILE A 232 -12.09 2.82 -3.99
C ILE A 232 -12.90 4.10 -3.73
N ASP A 233 -12.87 5.03 -4.68
CA ASP A 233 -13.48 6.35 -4.57
C ASP A 233 -14.57 6.58 -5.62
N ASP A 234 -15.29 7.69 -5.46
CA ASP A 234 -16.42 8.08 -6.32
C ASP A 234 -17.55 7.03 -6.39
N ILE A 235 -17.74 6.28 -5.29
CA ILE A 235 -18.77 5.24 -5.19
C ILE A 235 -20.15 5.91 -5.19
N LYS A 236 -20.94 5.62 -6.23
CA LYS A 236 -22.33 6.06 -6.33
C LYS A 236 -23.25 5.04 -5.67
N MET A 237 -24.07 5.51 -4.73
CA MET A 237 -25.18 4.72 -4.21
C MET A 237 -26.31 4.75 -5.25
N ASN A 238 -26.54 3.63 -5.92
CA ASN A 238 -27.73 3.49 -6.75
C ASN A 238 -28.95 3.46 -5.84
N LYS A 239 -29.97 4.27 -6.16
CA LYS A 239 -31.29 4.13 -5.53
C LYS A 239 -31.89 2.83 -6.05
N ASN A 240 -32.06 1.84 -5.18
CA ASN A 240 -33.07 0.82 -5.40
C ASN A 240 -34.46 1.44 -5.27
#